data_AF-A0A923WGW5-F1
#
_entry.id   AF-A0A923WGW5-F1
#
_cell.length_a   1.000
_cell.length_b   1.000
_cell.length_c   1.000
_cell.angle_alpha   90.00
_cell.angle_beta   90.00
_cell.angle_gamma   90.00
#
_symmetry.space_group_name_H-M   'P 1'
#
loop_
_entity.id
_entity.type
_entity.pdbx_description
1 polymer ?
#
loop_
_entity_poly.entity_id
_entity_poly.type
_entity_poly.pdbx_seq_one_letter_code
_entity_poly.pdbx_strand_id
1 'polypeptide(L)' 'MTEDELPEELNDTLSEEDELFEHHRIVCDKGQSPMRIDKFLMIRIEYATRSRIQNAIDVESVKVNDKPTKA' A
#
# COMPACT_ATOMS: atom_id res chain seq x y z
N MET A 1 -30.95 37.37 -15.45
CA MET A 1 -30.92 36.19 -14.58
C MET A 1 -30.82 34.97 -15.48
N THR A 2 -29.64 34.77 -16.04
CA THR A 2 -29.21 33.48 -16.57
C THR A 2 -28.17 33.05 -15.56
N GLU A 3 -28.57 32.11 -14.72
CA GLU A 3 -27.73 31.49 -13.69
C GLU A 3 -26.42 31.03 -14.32
N ASP A 4 -25.33 31.66 -13.89
CA ASP A 4 -24.11 31.02 -13.41
C ASP A 4 -23.91 29.56 -13.88
N GLU A 5 -23.65 29.36 -15.18
CA GLU A 5 -23.07 28.11 -15.67
C GLU A 5 -21.59 28.12 -15.27
N LEU A 6 -21.30 27.52 -14.11
CA LEU A 6 -19.96 27.27 -13.60
C LEU A 6 -19.07 26.66 -14.70
N PRO A 7 -17.83 27.14 -14.89
CA PRO A 7 -16.92 26.58 -15.87
C PRO A 7 -16.57 25.13 -15.54
N GLU A 8 -16.57 24.28 -16.58
CA GLU A 8 -16.19 22.86 -16.58
C GLU A 8 -14.69 22.66 -16.27
N GLU A 9 -14.19 23.11 -15.11
CA GLU A 9 -12.80 22.91 -14.69
C GLU A 9 -12.71 22.14 -13.37
N LEU A 10 -13.17 20.89 -13.35
CA LEU A 10 -12.96 19.97 -12.23
C LEU A 10 -12.69 18.53 -12.68
N ASN A 11 -11.96 18.31 -13.78
CA ASN A 11 -11.55 16.95 -14.13
C ASN A 11 -10.08 16.79 -14.56
N ASP A 12 -9.23 17.77 -14.26
CA ASP A 12 -7.79 17.73 -14.57
C ASP A 12 -6.92 17.21 -13.40
N THR A 13 -7.50 16.40 -12.49
CA THR A 13 -6.78 15.75 -11.37
C THR A 13 -6.85 14.23 -11.38
N LEU A 14 -7.13 13.60 -12.52
CA LEU A 14 -7.13 12.12 -12.66
C LEU A 14 -6.03 11.59 -13.60
N SER A 15 -5.05 12.43 -13.94
CA SER A 15 -3.77 12.04 -14.53
C SER A 15 -2.70 11.87 -13.43
N GLU A 16 -3.08 11.27 -12.31
CA GLU A 16 -2.11 10.60 -11.44
C GLU A 16 -1.68 9.34 -12.19
N GLU A 17 -0.61 9.45 -12.97
CA GLU A 17 0.19 8.31 -13.40
C GLU A 17 0.31 7.33 -12.22
N ASP A 18 0.22 6.02 -12.46
CA ASP A 18 0.35 4.94 -11.45
C ASP A 18 1.70 5.01 -10.69
N GLU A 19 1.90 6.04 -9.89
CA GLU A 19 3.09 6.23 -9.08
C GLU A 19 3.01 5.24 -7.93
N LEU A 20 3.93 4.29 -7.94
CA LEU A 20 4.01 3.25 -6.93
C LEU A 20 4.52 3.86 -5.61
N PHE A 21 3.62 4.34 -4.77
CA PHE A 21 3.97 4.92 -3.47
C PHE A 21 4.23 3.85 -2.41
N GLU A 22 5.21 4.07 -1.55
CA GLU A 22 5.42 3.26 -0.33
C GLU A 22 4.38 3.66 0.72
N HIS A 23 3.26 2.92 0.79
CA HIS A 23 2.19 3.21 1.74
C HIS A 23 2.58 2.96 3.21
N HIS A 24 3.45 1.98 3.47
CA HIS A 24 3.78 1.55 4.83
C HIS A 24 5.26 1.20 4.98
N ARG A 25 5.94 1.93 5.87
CA ARG A 25 7.27 1.59 6.37
C ARG A 25 7.17 1.05 7.78
N ILE A 26 7.51 -0.22 7.96
CA ILE A 26 7.45 -0.88 9.26
C ILE A 26 8.85 -1.35 9.65
N VAL A 27 9.34 -0.86 10.78
CA VAL A 27 10.61 -1.29 11.36
C VAL A 27 10.33 -2.43 12.36
N CYS A 28 11.12 -3.50 12.27
CA CYS A 28 11.07 -4.60 13.23
C CYS A 28 12.04 -4.35 14.38
N ASP A 29 11.55 -4.48 15.62
CA ASP A 29 12.37 -4.32 16.82
C ASP A 29 13.36 -5.47 17.00
N LYS A 30 14.52 -5.15 17.58
CA LYS A 30 15.54 -6.15 17.91
C LYS A 30 15.01 -7.10 19.00
N GLY A 31 15.19 -8.40 18.80
CA GLY A 31 14.74 -9.42 19.75
C GLY A 31 13.35 -10.01 19.47
N GLN A 32 12.71 -9.67 18.35
CA GLN A 32 11.53 -10.39 17.90
C GLN A 32 11.85 -11.87 17.61
N SER A 33 11.01 -12.76 18.13
CA SER A 33 11.00 -14.16 17.74
C SER A 33 10.74 -14.29 16.23
N PRO A 34 11.35 -15.27 15.54
CA PRO A 34 11.06 -15.50 14.13
C PRO A 34 9.56 -15.75 13.93
N MET A 35 8.94 -14.90 13.11
CA MET A 35 7.53 -14.97 12.76
C MET A 35 7.40 -14.85 11.24
N ARG A 36 6.34 -15.43 10.68
CA ARG A 36 6.02 -15.25 9.27
C ARG A 36 5.69 -13.77 8.97
N ILE A 37 6.13 -13.30 7.80
CA ILE A 37 5.93 -11.92 7.37
C ILE A 37 4.44 -11.56 7.20
N ASP A 38 3.62 -12.51 6.73
CA ASP A 38 2.17 -12.33 6.61
C ASP A 38 1.52 -11.99 7.96
N LYS A 39 1.83 -12.78 9.00
CA LYS A 39 1.32 -12.55 10.36
C LYS A 39 1.85 -11.24 10.95
N PHE A 40 3.11 -10.91 10.69
CA PHE A 40 3.70 -9.65 11.15
C PHE A 40 2.99 -8.42 10.56
N LEU A 41 2.70 -8.45 9.26
CA LEU A 41 2.02 -7.36 8.56
C LEU A 41 0.55 -7.24 8.96
N MET A 42 -0.18 -8.34 9.17
CA MET A 42 -1.57 -8.31 9.65
C MET A 42 -1.74 -7.60 10.99
N ILE A 43 -0.75 -7.73 11.88
CA ILE A 43 -0.80 -7.14 13.22
C ILE A 43 -0.55 -5.62 13.16
N ARG A 44 0.16 -5.15 12.13
CA ARG A 44 0.62 -3.75 12.00
C ARG A 44 -0.17 -2.92 11.00
N ILE A 45 -0.71 -3.56 9.97
CA ILE A 45 -1.51 -2.92 8.93
C ILE A 45 -2.97 -3.29 9.18
N GLU A 46 -3.76 -2.31 9.61
CA GLU A 46 -5.19 -2.50 9.82
C GLU A 46 -5.87 -2.86 8.49
N TYR A 47 -6.83 -3.78 8.54
CA TYR A 47 -7.52 -4.32 7.36
C TYR A 47 -6.63 -5.10 6.36
N ALA A 48 -5.36 -5.38 6.65
CA ALA A 48 -4.54 -6.25 5.80
C ALA A 48 -4.94 -7.72 6.01
N THR A 49 -5.69 -8.28 5.07
CA THR A 49 -6.05 -9.70 5.08
C THR A 49 -4.91 -10.57 4.55
N ARG A 50 -4.99 -11.88 4.82
CA ARG A 50 -3.98 -12.85 4.36
C ARG A 50 -3.83 -12.86 2.85
N SER A 51 -4.95 -12.91 2.15
CA SER A 51 -4.98 -12.89 0.69
C SER A 51 -4.40 -11.58 0.15
N ARG A 52 -4.70 -10.42 0.77
CA ARG A 52 -4.15 -9.14 0.34
C ARG A 52 -2.62 -9.08 0.50
N ILE A 53 -2.10 -9.56 1.63
CA ILE A 53 -0.64 -9.58 1.87
C ILE A 53 0.05 -10.57 0.92
N GLN A 54 -0.53 -11.75 0.68
CA GLN A 54 0.02 -12.72 -0.28
C GLN A 54 0.06 -12.14 -1.70
N ASN A 55 -1.06 -11.56 -2.17
CA ASN A 55 -1.09 -10.90 -3.47
C ASN A 55 -0.06 -9.75 -3.55
N ALA A 56 0.08 -8.95 -2.48
CA ALA A 56 1.07 -7.86 -2.43
C ALA A 56 2.52 -8.38 -2.44
N ILE A 57 2.78 -9.56 -1.89
CA ILE A 57 4.07 -10.25 -2.00
C ILE A 57 4.28 -10.73 -3.44
N ASP A 58 3.26 -11.31 -4.06
CA ASP A 58 3.33 -11.83 -5.43
C ASP A 58 3.56 -10.73 -6.48
N VAL A 59 3.02 -9.53 -6.27
CA VAL A 59 3.27 -8.34 -7.11
C VAL A 59 4.50 -7.53 -6.68
N GLU A 60 5.39 -8.11 -5.86
CA GLU A 60 6.64 -7.50 -5.36
C GLU A 60 6.48 -6.15 -4.64
N SER A 61 5.27 -5.84 -4.18
CA SER A 61 4.95 -4.60 -3.44
C SER A 61 5.40 -4.68 -1.97
N VAL A 62 5.65 -5.89 -1.45
CA VAL A 62 6.18 -6.11 -0.09
C VAL A 62 7.66 -6.48 -0.15
N LYS A 63 8.51 -5.65 0.46
CA LYS A 63 9.95 -5.87 0.53
C LYS A 63 10.40 -5.98 1.99
N VAL A 64 11.29 -6.92 2.26
CA VAL A 64 11.92 -7.10 3.58
C VAL A 64 13.40 -6.77 3.44
N ASN A 65 13.87 -5.71 4.09
CA ASN A 65 15.23 -5.19 3.91
C ASN A 65 15.57 -4.97 2.43
N ASP A 66 14.68 -4.30 1.71
CA ASP A 66 14.79 -3.98 0.27
C ASP A 66 14.83 -5.19 -0.68
N LYS A 67 14.55 -6.40 -0.17
CA LYS A 67 14.51 -7.63 -0.98
C LYS A 67 13.08 -8.14 -1.11
N PRO A 68 12.67 -8.60 -2.31
CA PRO A 68 11.39 -9.26 -2.48
C PRO A 68 11.36 -10.53 -1.62
N THR A 69 10.23 -10.78 -0.96
CA THR A 69 10.00 -11.99 -0.15
C THR A 69 9.12 -12.97 -0.91
N LYS A 70 9.15 -14.26 -0.54
CA LYS A 70 8.21 -15.26 -1.06
C LYS A 70 7.00 -15.40 -0.12
N ALA A 71 5.83 -15.69 -0.69
CA ALA A 71 4.55 -15.87 0.01
C ALA A 71 4.47 -17.17 0.84
#